data_AF-A0A9D9JKC9-F1
#
_entry.id   AF-A0A9D9JKC9-F1
#
_cell.length_a   1.000
_cell.length_b   1.000
_cell.length_c   1.000
_cell.angle_alpha   90.00
_cell.angle_beta   90.00
_cell.angle_gamma   90.00
#
_symmetry.space_group_name_H-M   'P 1'
#
loop_
_entity.id
_entity.type
_entity.pdbx_description
1 polymer ?
#
loop_
_entity_poly.entity_id
_entity_poly.type
_entity_poly.pdbx_seq_one_letter_code
_entity_poly.pdbx_strand_id
1 'polypeptide(L)' 'ARWLSAHCIGRRADLLCWNESATDERGMSMRRWDEELGPIRAPDFPPGLTWLNVRRPLELTDLRGRLVILDFWTYC' A
#
# COMPACT_ATOMS: atom_id res chain seq x y z
N ALA A 1 -34.60 -1.48 -18.27
CA ALA A 1 -34.75 -0.72 -17.01
C ALA A 1 -33.52 -1.03 -16.17
N ARG A 2 -32.60 -0.09 -15.95
CA ARG A 2 -32.76 1.00 -14.98
C ARG A 2 -31.70 2.06 -15.30
N TRP A 3 -32.16 3.28 -15.56
CA TRP A 3 -31.33 4.47 -15.60
C TRP A 3 -30.91 4.81 -14.17
N LEU A 4 -29.61 4.99 -13.91
CA LEU A 4 -29.16 5.65 -12.68
C LEU A 4 -28.65 7.04 -13.05
N SER A 5 -29.51 8.01 -12.80
CA SER A 5 -29.19 9.43 -12.77
C SER A 5 -28.18 9.66 -11.65
N ALA A 6 -26.94 10.01 -12.00
CA ALA A 6 -25.95 10.49 -11.05
C ALA A 6 -26.31 11.93 -10.65
N HIS A 7 -27.11 12.07 -9.60
CA HIS A 7 -27.27 13.33 -8.89
C HIS A 7 -26.17 13.44 -7.84
N CYS A 8 -25.06 14.08 -8.20
CA CYS A 8 -24.09 14.62 -7.25
C CYS A 8 -24.28 16.14 -7.19
N ILE A 9 -25.13 16.62 -6.29
CA ILE A 9 -25.18 18.03 -5.88
C ILE A 9 -24.37 18.14 -4.59
N GLY A 10 -23.22 18.83 -4.61
CA GLY A 10 -22.58 19.30 -3.38
C GLY A 10 -21.04 19.28 -3.39
N ARG A 11 -20.45 20.46 -3.22
CA ARG A 11 -19.02 20.69 -2.93
C ARG A 11 -18.78 20.63 -1.43
N ARG A 12 -17.96 19.68 -0.94
CA ARG A 12 -17.06 19.84 0.22
C ARG A 12 -16.19 18.60 0.40
N ALA A 13 -15.02 18.85 0.98
CA ALA A 13 -13.79 18.11 0.85
C ALA A 13 -13.69 16.89 1.77
N ASP A 14 -14.43 15.81 1.51
CA ASP A 14 -14.26 14.57 2.25
C ASP A 14 -14.15 13.41 1.25
N LEU A 15 -13.01 12.70 1.28
CA LEU A 15 -12.61 11.57 0.43
C LEU A 15 -13.50 10.30 0.61
N LEU A 16 -14.81 10.46 0.76
CA LEU A 16 -15.76 9.38 1.03
C LEU A 16 -16.90 9.37 0.01
N CYS A 17 -16.54 9.27 -1.27
CA CYS A 17 -17.43 8.78 -2.33
C CYS A 17 -16.69 7.71 -3.14
N TRP A 18 -16.40 6.58 -2.51
CA TRP A 18 -16.14 5.34 -3.23
C TRP A 18 -17.03 4.27 -2.63
N ASN A 19 -18.23 4.15 -3.19
CA ASN A 19 -19.06 2.96 -3.02
C ASN A 19 -19.42 2.44 -4.41
N GLU A 20 -18.45 1.78 -5.03
CA GLU A 20 -18.75 0.67 -5.93
C GLU A 20 -17.96 -0.52 -5.41
N SER A 21 -18.66 -1.53 -4.91
CA SER A 21 -18.11 -2.84 -4.67
C SER A 21 -17.54 -3.37 -5.99
N ALA A 22 -16.26 -3.10 -6.25
CA ALA A 22 -15.56 -3.61 -7.42
C ALA A 22 -15.40 -5.13 -7.27
N THR A 23 -16.38 -5.86 -7.78
CA THR A 23 -16.28 -7.28 -8.05
C THR A 23 -15.49 -7.46 -9.34
N ASP A 24 -14.53 -8.39 -9.36
CA ASP A 24 -13.90 -8.78 -10.62
C ASP A 24 -14.91 -9.43 -11.59
N GLU A 25 -14.49 -9.74 -12.81
CA GLU A 25 -15.31 -10.40 -13.83
C GLU A 25 -15.85 -11.80 -13.42
N ARG A 26 -15.33 -12.35 -12.31
CA ARG A 26 -15.75 -13.63 -11.72
C ARG A 26 -16.68 -13.43 -10.52
N GLY A 27 -17.12 -12.20 -10.24
CA GLY A 27 -17.99 -11.88 -9.11
C GLY A 27 -17.29 -12.00 -7.76
N MET A 28 -15.95 -12.07 -7.74
CA MET A 28 -15.20 -12.17 -6.50
C MET A 28 -15.03 -10.77 -5.92
N SER A 29 -15.58 -10.55 -4.73
CA SER A 29 -15.36 -9.34 -3.95
C SER A 29 -13.86 -9.14 -3.81
N MET A 30 -13.34 -8.04 -4.33
CA MET A 30 -11.97 -7.61 -4.07
C MET A 30 -11.88 -7.27 -2.59
N ARG A 31 -11.63 -8.29 -1.76
CA ARG A 31 -11.43 -8.12 -0.33
C ARG A 31 -10.23 -7.22 -0.17
N ARG A 32 -10.38 -6.14 0.57
CA ARG A 32 -9.30 -5.23 0.86
C ARG A 32 -8.21 -6.04 1.56
N TRP A 33 -7.04 -6.17 0.93
CA TRP A 33 -5.91 -6.95 1.45
C TRP A 33 -5.50 -6.54 2.88
N ASP A 34 -5.79 -5.30 3.27
CA ASP A 34 -5.53 -4.76 4.61
C ASP A 34 -6.44 -5.34 5.71
N GLU A 35 -7.61 -5.89 5.38
CA GLU A 35 -8.63 -6.31 6.37
C GLU A 35 -8.31 -7.66 7.04
N GLU A 36 -7.51 -8.51 6.40
CA GLU A 36 -7.27 -9.88 6.89
C GLU A 36 -6.03 -9.98 7.80
N LEU A 37 -4.99 -9.15 7.56
CA LEU A 37 -3.70 -9.26 8.26
C LEU A 37 -3.26 -7.96 8.95
N GLY A 38 -3.88 -6.82 8.64
CA GLY A 38 -3.42 -5.52 9.08
C GLY A 38 -1.99 -5.20 8.60
N PRO A 39 -1.42 -4.06 9.03
CA PRO A 39 -0.04 -3.71 8.68
C PRO A 39 0.94 -4.67 9.36
N ILE A 40 1.67 -5.45 8.55
CA ILE A 40 2.77 -6.29 9.03
C ILE A 40 4.03 -5.44 9.15
N ARG A 41 4.66 -5.47 10.33
CA ARG A 41 5.91 -4.75 10.56
C ARG A 41 7.08 -5.43 9.84
N ALA A 42 7.87 -4.65 9.11
CA ALA A 42 9.08 -5.14 8.49
C ALA A 42 10.08 -5.66 9.54
N PRO A 43 10.77 -6.78 9.27
CA PRO A 43 11.85 -7.27 10.13
C PRO A 43 13.09 -6.37 10.04
N ASP A 44 13.90 -6.37 11.09
CA ASP A 44 15.18 -5.65 11.09
C ASP A 44 16.17 -6.24 10.07
N PHE A 45 17.11 -5.42 9.61
CA PHE A 45 18.16 -5.88 8.72
C PHE A 45 19.14 -6.82 9.45
N PRO A 46 19.53 -7.96 8.84
CA PRO A 46 20.51 -8.86 9.42
C PRO A 46 21.84 -8.17 9.75
N PRO A 47 22.52 -8.55 10.84
CA PRO A 47 23.85 -8.03 11.15
C PRO A 47 24.89 -8.51 10.13
N GLY A 48 25.94 -7.73 9.92
CA GLY A 48 27.07 -8.11 9.07
C GLY A 48 26.86 -7.93 7.57
N LEU A 49 25.77 -7.29 7.13
CA LEU A 49 25.56 -6.93 5.72
C LEU A 49 26.52 -5.82 5.27
N THR A 50 27.10 -5.99 4.09
CA THR A 50 27.86 -4.94 3.41
C THR A 50 26.90 -3.99 2.71
N TRP A 51 26.90 -2.73 3.12
CA TRP A 51 26.10 -1.69 2.50
C TRP A 51 26.90 -0.91 1.46
N LEU A 52 26.23 -0.49 0.39
CA LEU A 52 26.80 0.37 -0.64
C LEU A 52 26.09 1.73 -0.62
N ASN A 53 26.79 2.79 -1.06
CA ASN A 53 26.26 4.17 -1.18
C ASN A 53 25.79 4.82 0.13
N VAL A 54 26.22 4.31 1.28
CA VAL A 54 25.89 4.87 2.61
C VAL A 54 27.14 5.03 3.46
N ARG A 55 27.11 5.98 4.40
CA ARG A 55 28.24 6.25 5.32
C ARG A 55 28.34 5.24 6.47
N ARG A 56 27.22 4.61 6.84
CA ARG A 56 27.10 3.60 7.89
C ARG A 56 25.94 2.65 7.54
N PRO A 57 25.89 1.44 8.11
CA PRO A 57 24.72 0.57 8.01
C PRO A 57 23.43 1.30 8.41
N LEU A 58 22.34 1.01 7.69
CA LEU A 58 21.02 1.56 7.96
C LEU A 58 20.25 0.67 8.93
N GLU A 59 19.50 1.30 9.83
CA GLU A 59 18.52 0.66 10.70
C GLU A 59 17.09 1.04 10.27
N LEU A 60 16.09 0.22 10.62
CA LEU A 60 14.69 0.58 10.36
C LEU A 60 14.25 1.87 11.07
N THR A 61 14.91 2.23 12.18
CA THR A 61 14.71 3.47 12.92
C THR A 61 15.08 4.72 12.10
N ASP A 62 16.14 4.64 11.28
CA ASP A 62 16.60 5.73 10.40
C ASP A 62 15.59 6.04 9.28
N LEU A 63 14.74 5.07 8.93
CA LEU A 63 13.83 5.12 7.78
C LEU A 63 12.39 5.50 8.15
N ARG A 64 12.09 5.69 9.44
CA ARG A 64 10.73 6.04 9.89
C ARG A 64 10.26 7.36 9.27
N GLY A 65 8.99 7.41 8.90
CA GLY A 65 8.36 8.59 8.28
C GLY A 65 8.69 8.76 6.78
N ARG A 66 9.38 7.80 6.17
CA ARG A 66 9.65 7.75 4.74
C ARG A 66 8.93 6.57 4.10
N LEU A 67 8.48 6.73 2.87
CA LEU A 67 8.09 5.61 2.03
C LEU A 67 9.36 4.90 1.57
N VAL A 68 9.48 3.61 1.89
CA VAL A 68 10.64 2.78 1.57
C VAL A 68 10.19 1.65 0.66
N ILE A 69 10.94 1.42 -0.42
CA ILE A 69 10.74 0.31 -1.34
C ILE A 69 11.95 -0.62 -1.19
N LEU A 70 11.70 -1.89 -0.93
CA LEU A 70 12.72 -2.93 -0.93
C LEU A 70 12.65 -3.68 -2.26
N ASP A 71 13.75 -3.64 -3.00
CA ASP A 71 13.88 -4.28 -4.30
C ASP A 71 14.88 -5.44 -4.21
N PHE A 72 14.40 -6.66 -4.48
CA PHE A 72 15.21 -7.87 -4.42
C PHE A 72 15.65 -8.24 -5.84
N TRP A 73 16.93 -8.01 -6.14
CA TRP A 73 17.50 -8.27 -7.46
C TRP A 73 18.87 -8.96 -7.36
N THR A 74 19.30 -9.52 -8.49
CA THR A 74 20.65 -10.07 -8.68
C THR A 74 21.20 -9.57 -10.02
N TYR A 75 22.52 -9.49 -10.14
CA TYR A 75 23.19 -8.96 -11.34
C TYR A 75 23.32 -9.97 -12.49
N CYS A 76 22.99 -11.24 -12.24
CA CYS A 76 23.17 -12.35 -13.18
C CYS A 76 21.95 -12.60 -14.07
#